data_AF-A0A655JG07-F1
#
_entry.id   AF-A0A655JG07-F1
#
_cell.length_a   1.000
_cell.length_b   1.000
_cell.length_c   1.000
_cell.angle_alpha   90.00
_cell.angle_beta   90.00
_cell.angle_gamma   90.00
#
_symmetry.space_group_name_H-M   'P 1'
#
loop_
_entity.id
_entity.type
_entity.pdbx_description
1 polymer ?
#
loop_
_entity_poly.entity_id
_entity_poly.type
_entity_poly.pdbx_seq_one_letter_code
_entity_poly.pdbx_strand_id
1 'polypeptide(L)'
;MWIGERTRQIDGAHIAFAQVIANPVGVKLGPNMTPELAVEYVERLDPHNKPGRLTLVSRMGNHKVRDLLPPIVEKVQATGHQVIWQCDPMHGNTHESSTGFKTRHFDRIVDEVQGFFEVHRALGTHPGGIHVEITGENVTECLGGAQDISETDLAGRYETACDPRLNTQQSLELAFLVAEMLRD
;
A
#
# COMPACT_ATOMS: atom_id res chain seq x y z
N MET A 1 -4.91 12.23 7.00
CA MET A 1 -3.60 12.60 6.40
C MET A 1 -2.66 11.41 6.49
N TRP A 2 -1.56 11.35 5.74
CA TRP A 2 -0.55 10.31 5.95
C TRP A 2 0.88 10.85 5.86
N ILE A 3 1.82 10.12 6.46
CA ILE A 3 3.27 10.40 6.40
C ILE A 3 3.91 9.42 5.41
N GLY A 4 4.65 9.96 4.45
CA GLY A 4 5.31 9.19 3.41
C GLY A 4 6.60 8.49 3.87
N GLU A 5 7.02 7.48 3.11
CA GLU A 5 8.21 6.65 3.39
C GLU A 5 9.49 7.47 3.59
N ARG A 6 9.64 8.58 2.86
CA ARG A 6 10.84 9.44 2.89
C ARG A 6 10.79 10.51 3.98
N THR A 7 9.67 10.64 4.67
CA THR A 7 9.38 11.72 5.63
C THR A 7 8.97 11.19 7.01
N ARG A 8 9.06 9.88 7.25
CA ARG A 8 8.65 9.22 8.50
C ARG A 8 9.77 9.08 9.52
N GLN A 9 10.79 9.94 9.50
CA GLN A 9 11.84 9.93 10.52
C GLN A 9 11.17 10.03 11.90
N ILE A 10 11.51 9.13 12.82
CA ILE A 10 10.75 8.95 14.06
C ILE A 10 10.76 10.21 14.94
N ASP A 11 11.90 10.91 14.96
CA ASP A 11 12.09 12.20 15.63
C ASP A 11 11.94 13.40 14.66
N GLY A 12 11.36 13.17 13.48
CA GLY A 12 11.15 14.16 12.44
C GLY A 12 9.86 14.96 12.60
N ALA A 13 9.81 16.12 11.95
CA ALA A 13 8.70 17.06 12.07
C ALA A 13 7.34 16.49 11.64
N HIS A 14 7.28 15.59 10.64
CA HIS A 14 6.00 15.04 10.17
C HIS A 14 5.36 14.09 11.18
N ILE A 15 6.16 13.29 11.90
CA ILE A 15 5.67 12.44 12.99
C ILE A 15 5.20 13.34 14.14
N ALA A 16 6.01 14.30 14.57
CA ALA A 16 5.64 15.25 15.62
C ALA A 16 4.35 16.03 15.28
N PHE A 17 4.20 16.47 14.03
CA PHE A 17 2.99 17.13 13.54
C PHE A 17 1.77 16.20 13.60
N ALA A 18 1.92 14.93 13.21
CA ALA A 18 0.85 13.95 13.26
C ALA A 18 0.40 13.61 14.70
N GLN A 19 1.27 13.75 15.69
CA GLN A 19 0.94 13.56 17.11
C GLN A 19 0.01 14.65 17.65
N VAL A 20 0.15 15.90 17.18
CA VAL A 20 -0.57 17.06 17.74
C VAL A 20 -1.95 17.29 17.11
N ILE A 21 -2.21 16.73 15.93
CA ILE A 21 -3.50 16.90 15.23
C ILE A 21 -4.52 15.82 15.61
N ALA A 22 -5.82 16.16 15.57
CA ALA A 22 -6.89 15.23 15.92
C ALA A 22 -7.33 14.30 14.77
N ASN A 23 -6.92 14.58 13.52
CA ASN A 23 -7.26 13.76 12.36
C ASN A 23 -6.73 12.32 12.50
N PRO A 24 -7.41 11.30 11.94
CA PRO A 24 -6.80 10.01 11.68
C PRO A 24 -5.57 10.15 10.78
N VAL A 25 -4.54 9.37 11.08
CA VAL A 25 -3.23 9.45 10.41
C VAL A 25 -2.82 8.09 9.85
N GLY A 26 -2.19 8.09 8.67
CA GLY A 26 -1.57 6.91 8.07
C GLY A 26 -0.04 7.01 8.04
N VAL A 27 0.68 5.89 8.10
CA VAL A 27 2.14 5.85 7.90
C VAL A 27 2.48 4.81 6.85
N LYS A 28 3.23 5.22 5.81
CA LYS A 28 3.74 4.29 4.78
C LYS A 28 4.87 3.44 5.38
N LEU A 29 4.81 2.12 5.19
CA LEU A 29 5.81 1.15 5.63
C LEU A 29 6.39 0.44 4.40
N GLY A 30 7.64 0.76 4.07
CA GLY A 30 8.41 0.05 3.04
C GLY A 30 9.15 -1.18 3.56
N PRO A 31 9.85 -1.92 2.67
CA PRO A 31 10.47 -3.22 2.95
C PRO A 31 11.65 -3.17 3.94
N ASN A 32 12.09 -1.99 4.36
CA ASN A 32 13.11 -1.82 5.39
C ASN A 32 12.49 -1.57 6.78
N MET A 33 11.16 -1.70 6.92
CA MET A 33 10.48 -1.61 8.20
C MET A 33 10.87 -2.78 9.10
N THR A 34 11.11 -2.50 10.38
CA THR A 34 11.25 -3.54 11.40
C THR A 34 9.99 -3.58 12.27
N PRO A 35 9.65 -4.75 12.86
CA PRO A 35 8.55 -4.86 13.81
C PRO A 35 8.67 -3.88 14.99
N GLU A 36 9.88 -3.67 15.50
CA GLU A 36 10.16 -2.76 16.61
C GLU A 36 9.85 -1.31 16.26
N LEU A 37 10.27 -0.86 15.06
CA LEU A 37 9.99 0.50 14.61
C LEU A 37 8.50 0.70 14.31
N ALA A 38 7.81 -0.33 13.81
CA ALA A 38 6.36 -0.28 13.63
C ALA A 38 5.62 -0.08 14.96
N VAL A 39 6.03 -0.78 16.02
CA VAL A 39 5.51 -0.55 17.38
C VAL A 39 5.79 0.87 17.87
N GLU A 40 6.99 1.39 17.64
CA GLU A 40 7.32 2.76 18.05
C GLU A 40 6.41 3.81 17.36
N TYR A 41 6.07 3.63 16.08
CA TYR A 41 5.08 4.49 15.43
C TYR A 41 3.69 4.38 16.07
N VAL A 42 3.27 3.17 16.44
CA VAL A 42 1.98 2.91 17.09
C VAL A 42 1.89 3.65 18.43
N GLU A 43 2.89 3.48 19.29
CA GLU A 43 2.94 4.13 20.60
C GLU A 43 2.95 5.66 20.49
N ARG A 44 3.67 6.21 19.50
CA ARG A 44 3.75 7.65 19.28
C ARG A 44 2.46 8.25 18.69
N LEU A 45 1.82 7.57 17.75
CA LEU A 45 0.72 8.14 16.93
C LEU A 45 -0.68 7.72 17.40
N ASP A 46 -0.78 6.66 18.19
CA ASP A 46 -2.00 6.23 18.86
C ASP A 46 -1.82 6.13 20.40
N PRO A 47 -1.33 7.17 21.09
CA PRO A 47 -0.94 7.08 22.52
C PRO A 47 -2.11 6.81 23.48
N HIS A 48 -3.35 6.84 22.98
CA HIS A 48 -4.56 6.65 23.77
C HIS A 48 -5.32 5.36 23.39
N ASN A 49 -4.69 4.48 22.60
CA ASN A 49 -5.27 3.23 22.09
C ASN A 49 -6.70 3.44 21.55
N LYS A 50 -6.83 4.33 20.56
CA LYS A 50 -8.09 4.66 19.90
C LYS A 50 -8.18 3.88 18.58
N PRO A 51 -9.03 2.85 18.48
CA PRO A 51 -9.13 2.04 17.26
C PRO A 51 -9.34 2.91 16.01
N GLY A 52 -8.57 2.65 14.97
CA GLY A 52 -8.63 3.39 13.70
C GLY A 52 -8.01 4.80 13.71
N ARG A 53 -7.45 5.25 14.84
CA ARG A 53 -6.66 6.50 14.89
C ARG A 53 -5.45 6.44 13.95
N LEU A 54 -4.78 5.30 13.92
CA LEU A 54 -3.60 5.03 13.10
C LEU A 54 -3.90 3.98 12.03
N THR A 55 -3.50 4.27 10.80
CA THR A 55 -3.44 3.30 9.69
C THR A 55 -1.99 3.00 9.36
N LEU A 56 -1.61 1.73 9.38
CA LEU A 56 -0.29 1.28 8.91
C LEU A 56 -0.44 0.80 7.46
N VAL A 57 0.23 1.49 6.55
CA VAL A 57 0.08 1.30 5.10
C VAL A 57 1.28 0.56 4.53
N SER A 58 1.15 -0.74 4.29
CA SER A 58 2.19 -1.62 3.77
C SER A 58 2.40 -1.40 2.27
N ARG A 59 3.66 -1.21 1.83
CA ARG A 59 4.05 -1.10 0.41
C ARG A 59 5.38 -1.82 0.14
N MET A 60 5.38 -3.11 0.37
CA MET A 60 6.59 -3.96 0.42
C MET A 60 7.05 -4.43 -0.95
N GLY A 61 6.14 -4.45 -1.93
CA GLY A 61 6.31 -5.14 -3.21
C GLY A 61 5.78 -6.57 -3.11
N ASN A 62 5.23 -7.06 -4.23
CA ASN A 62 4.54 -8.36 -4.31
C ASN A 62 5.42 -9.55 -3.89
N HIS A 63 6.72 -9.51 -4.23
CA HIS A 63 7.69 -10.54 -3.87
C HIS A 63 8.12 -10.55 -2.41
N LYS A 64 7.74 -9.54 -1.61
CA LYS A 64 8.24 -9.37 -0.24
C LYS A 64 7.14 -9.31 0.82
N VAL A 65 5.91 -8.99 0.44
CA VAL A 65 4.81 -8.77 1.40
C VAL A 65 4.56 -9.99 2.28
N ARG A 66 4.62 -11.20 1.71
CA ARG A 66 4.36 -12.46 2.42
C ARG A 66 5.43 -12.78 3.47
N ASP A 67 6.65 -12.33 3.26
CA ASP A 67 7.78 -12.61 4.17
C ASP A 67 7.94 -11.51 5.24
N LEU A 68 7.77 -10.24 4.84
CA LEU A 68 8.12 -9.11 5.69
C LEU A 68 6.95 -8.59 6.54
N LEU A 69 5.72 -8.74 6.07
CA LEU A 69 4.55 -8.22 6.80
C LEU A 69 4.17 -9.03 8.05
N PRO A 70 4.22 -10.38 8.07
CA PRO A 70 3.81 -11.15 9.25
C PRO A 70 4.46 -10.74 10.56
N PRO A 71 5.80 -10.63 10.68
CA PRO A 71 6.43 -10.28 11.96
C PRO A 71 6.06 -8.85 12.41
N ILE A 72 5.77 -7.94 11.48
CA ILE A 72 5.30 -6.59 11.80
C ILE A 72 3.88 -6.64 12.39
N VAL A 73 2.97 -7.39 11.74
CA VAL A 73 1.58 -7.52 12.19
C VAL A 73 1.52 -8.15 13.58
N GLU A 74 2.21 -9.27 13.80
CA GLU A 74 2.24 -9.95 15.10
C GLU A 74 2.72 -9.03 16.22
N LYS A 75 3.83 -8.31 15.99
CA LYS A 75 4.43 -7.44 17.00
C LYS A 75 3.53 -6.25 17.34
N VAL A 76 2.90 -5.63 16.34
CA VAL A 76 1.94 -4.54 16.56
C VAL A 76 0.69 -5.05 17.26
N GLN A 77 0.13 -6.19 16.84
CA GLN A 77 -1.07 -6.76 17.49
C GLN A 77 -0.80 -7.09 18.97
N ALA A 78 0.40 -7.55 19.31
CA ALA A 78 0.79 -7.85 20.69
C ALA A 78 0.82 -6.60 21.61
N THR A 79 0.87 -5.39 21.05
CA THR A 79 0.76 -4.14 21.85
C THR A 79 -0.65 -3.87 22.35
N GLY A 80 -1.68 -4.53 21.80
CA GLY A 80 -3.09 -4.28 22.11
C GLY A 80 -3.70 -3.08 21.38
N HIS A 81 -2.95 -2.39 20.52
CA HIS A 81 -3.48 -1.34 19.65
C HIS A 81 -4.24 -1.93 18.46
N GLN A 82 -5.33 -1.27 18.07
CA GLN A 82 -6.15 -1.65 16.93
C GLN A 82 -5.96 -0.65 15.78
N VAL A 83 -4.84 -0.82 15.06
CA VAL A 83 -4.57 -0.08 13.83
C VAL A 83 -5.40 -0.61 12.66
N ILE A 84 -5.59 0.23 11.64
CA ILE A 84 -6.04 -0.26 10.33
C ILE A 84 -4.80 -0.73 9.56
N TRP A 85 -4.81 -1.99 9.13
CA TRP A 85 -3.84 -2.50 8.15
C TRP A 85 -4.34 -2.17 6.75
N GLN A 86 -3.55 -1.42 5.99
CA GLN A 86 -3.90 -1.03 4.62
C GLN A 86 -2.79 -1.47 3.65
N CYS A 87 -3.16 -2.04 2.50
CA CYS A 87 -2.22 -2.39 1.44
C CYS A 87 -2.10 -1.24 0.41
N ASP A 88 -0.88 -0.82 0.12
CA ASP A 88 -0.52 0.04 -1.01
C ASP A 88 0.32 -0.79 -2.01
N PRO A 89 -0.35 -1.45 -2.97
CA PRO A 89 0.30 -2.35 -3.93
C PRO A 89 1.00 -1.58 -5.07
N MET A 90 1.00 -0.25 -5.03
CA MET A 90 1.44 0.58 -6.15
C MET A 90 2.92 0.89 -6.03
N HIS A 91 3.28 1.51 -4.91
CA HIS A 91 4.60 2.12 -4.74
C HIS A 91 5.72 1.08 -4.59
N GLY A 92 5.39 -0.14 -4.11
CA GLY A 92 6.34 -1.25 -3.98
C GLY A 92 6.72 -1.92 -5.31
N ASN A 93 5.90 -1.76 -6.36
CA ASN A 93 5.97 -2.54 -7.60
C ASN A 93 6.37 -1.74 -8.84
N THR A 94 6.94 -0.55 -8.64
CA THR A 94 7.33 0.31 -9.75
C THR A 94 8.67 -0.10 -10.35
N HIS A 95 8.76 -0.07 -11.67
CA HIS A 95 9.99 -0.31 -12.42
C HIS A 95 10.04 0.60 -13.65
N GLU A 96 11.19 0.65 -14.33
CA GLU A 96 11.36 1.32 -15.62
C GLU A 96 11.27 0.26 -16.72
N SER A 97 10.43 0.52 -17.72
CA SER A 97 10.24 -0.34 -18.90
C SER A 97 11.41 -0.20 -19.88
N SER A 98 11.51 -1.10 -20.87
CA SER A 98 12.55 -1.00 -21.91
C SER A 98 12.41 0.26 -22.79
N THR A 99 11.22 0.85 -22.82
CA THR A 99 10.90 2.09 -23.55
C THR A 99 11.18 3.37 -22.75
N GLY A 100 11.72 3.25 -21.53
CA GLY A 100 12.10 4.39 -20.67
C GLY A 100 10.94 4.99 -19.87
N PHE A 101 9.75 4.39 -19.94
CA PHE A 101 8.61 4.80 -19.11
C PHE A 101 8.67 4.11 -17.75
N LYS A 102 8.49 4.89 -16.69
CA LYS A 102 8.18 4.37 -15.36
C LYS A 102 6.81 3.69 -15.41
N THR A 103 6.72 2.42 -15.03
CA THR A 103 5.46 1.68 -15.08
C THR A 103 5.34 0.68 -13.92
N ARG A 104 4.17 0.05 -13.82
CA ARG A 104 3.83 -1.01 -12.86
C ARG A 104 3.05 -2.07 -13.64
N HIS A 105 3.27 -3.34 -13.31
CA HIS A 105 2.52 -4.42 -13.93
C HIS A 105 1.29 -4.75 -13.09
N PHE A 106 0.13 -4.85 -13.73
CA PHE A 106 -1.15 -5.13 -13.07
C PHE A 106 -1.08 -6.39 -12.19
N ASP A 107 -0.55 -7.49 -12.71
CA ASP A 107 -0.44 -8.75 -11.95
C ASP A 107 0.38 -8.62 -10.66
N ARG A 108 1.44 -7.79 -10.65
CA ARG A 108 2.23 -7.54 -9.45
C ARG A 108 1.46 -6.70 -8.44
N ILE A 109 0.66 -5.75 -8.91
CA ILE A 109 -0.24 -4.96 -8.05
C ILE A 109 -1.25 -5.91 -7.39
N VAL A 110 -1.92 -6.76 -8.18
CA VAL A 110 -2.88 -7.74 -7.67
C VAL A 110 -2.21 -8.72 -6.69
N ASP A 111 -1.04 -9.23 -7.01
CA ASP A 111 -0.32 -10.21 -6.18
C ASP A 111 0.12 -9.65 -4.83
N GLU A 112 0.46 -8.35 -4.73
CA GLU A 112 0.75 -7.75 -3.42
C GLU A 112 -0.50 -7.66 -2.54
N VAL A 113 -1.66 -7.34 -3.12
CA VAL A 113 -2.93 -7.34 -2.36
C VAL A 113 -3.29 -8.77 -1.96
N GLN A 114 -3.16 -9.72 -2.88
CA GLN A 114 -3.39 -11.14 -2.60
C GLN A 114 -2.51 -11.65 -1.45
N GLY A 115 -1.21 -11.39 -1.49
CA GLY A 115 -0.28 -11.75 -0.41
C GLY A 115 -0.58 -11.04 0.90
N PHE A 116 -1.04 -9.79 0.86
CA PHE A 116 -1.50 -9.07 2.05
C PHE A 116 -2.71 -9.78 2.69
N PHE A 117 -3.70 -10.19 1.90
CA PHE A 117 -4.85 -10.96 2.39
C PHE A 117 -4.43 -12.31 2.97
N GLU A 118 -3.52 -13.04 2.31
CA GLU A 118 -3.00 -14.31 2.81
C GLU A 118 -2.33 -14.18 4.18
N VAL A 119 -1.50 -13.14 4.37
CA VAL A 119 -0.89 -12.85 5.68
C VAL A 119 -1.96 -12.62 6.75
N HIS A 120 -2.97 -11.80 6.44
CA HIS A 120 -4.04 -11.51 7.40
C HIS A 120 -4.90 -12.73 7.73
N ARG A 121 -5.24 -13.57 6.73
CA ARG A 121 -5.94 -14.84 6.94
C ARG A 121 -5.13 -15.80 7.82
N ALA A 122 -3.84 -15.97 7.53
CA ALA A 122 -2.96 -16.87 8.27
C ALA A 122 -2.79 -16.44 9.75
N LEU A 123 -2.71 -15.13 10.00
CA LEU A 123 -2.58 -14.57 11.35
C LEU A 123 -3.92 -14.38 12.09
N GLY A 124 -5.06 -14.61 11.42
CA GLY A 124 -6.38 -14.33 11.98
C GLY A 124 -6.62 -12.83 12.28
N THR A 125 -6.02 -11.95 11.47
CA THR A 125 -6.12 -10.48 11.61
C THR A 125 -6.94 -9.88 10.46
N HIS A 126 -7.35 -8.62 10.59
CA HIS A 126 -8.26 -7.99 9.65
C HIS A 126 -7.52 -7.25 8.50
N PRO A 127 -7.73 -7.63 7.22
CA PRO A 127 -7.22 -6.88 6.07
C PRO A 127 -8.05 -5.60 5.86
N GLY A 128 -7.64 -4.50 6.50
CA GLY A 128 -8.47 -3.31 6.72
C GLY A 128 -8.70 -2.38 5.52
N GLY A 129 -7.99 -2.56 4.40
CA GLY A 129 -8.28 -1.82 3.17
C GLY A 129 -7.14 -1.75 2.17
N ILE A 130 -7.36 -1.01 1.07
CA ILE A 130 -6.38 -0.76 0.01
C ILE A 130 -6.17 0.74 -0.23
N HIS A 131 -5.01 1.11 -0.77
CA HIS A 131 -4.62 2.46 -1.16
C HIS A 131 -4.00 2.41 -2.55
N VAL A 132 -4.77 2.83 -3.56
CA VAL A 132 -4.40 2.70 -4.97
C VAL A 132 -4.34 4.06 -5.67
N GLU A 133 -3.49 4.16 -6.70
CA GLU A 133 -3.38 5.35 -7.55
C GLU A 133 -4.14 5.09 -8.84
N ILE A 134 -5.26 5.78 -9.02
CA ILE A 134 -6.21 5.54 -10.12
C ILE A 134 -6.53 6.83 -10.86
N THR A 135 -7.02 6.70 -12.09
CA THR A 135 -7.67 7.78 -12.82
C THR A 135 -8.91 7.25 -13.56
N GLY A 136 -9.93 8.09 -13.70
CA GLY A 136 -11.13 7.82 -14.51
C GLY A 136 -10.89 7.97 -16.03
N GLU A 137 -9.65 8.21 -16.42
CA GLU A 137 -9.23 8.32 -17.81
C GLU A 137 -8.72 6.98 -18.36
N ASN A 138 -8.88 6.78 -19.66
CA ASN A 138 -8.33 5.63 -20.38
C ASN A 138 -6.85 5.85 -20.77
N VAL A 139 -6.01 6.00 -19.74
CA VAL A 139 -4.55 6.16 -19.87
C VAL A 139 -3.83 4.82 -20.08
N THR A 140 -2.61 4.87 -20.60
CA THR A 140 -1.73 3.71 -20.82
C THR A 140 -0.49 3.84 -19.92
N GLU A 141 -0.70 3.75 -18.60
CA GLU A 141 0.36 4.03 -17.61
C GLU A 141 0.87 2.75 -16.92
N CYS A 142 -0.01 1.80 -16.62
CA CYS A 142 0.32 0.49 -16.06
C CYS A 142 0.15 -0.61 -17.12
N LEU A 143 1.08 -1.57 -17.14
CA LEU A 143 1.07 -2.73 -18.03
C LEU A 143 0.01 -3.76 -17.60
N GLY A 144 -0.47 -4.56 -18.55
CA GLY A 144 -1.37 -5.69 -18.31
C GLY A 144 -2.82 -5.30 -18.04
N GLY A 145 -3.51 -6.11 -17.23
CA GLY A 145 -4.98 -6.07 -17.07
C GLY A 145 -5.68 -6.66 -18.28
N ALA A 146 -7.02 -6.66 -18.29
CA ALA A 146 -7.81 -7.26 -19.36
C ALA A 146 -7.56 -6.65 -20.76
N GLN A 147 -7.03 -5.42 -20.82
CA GLN A 147 -6.67 -4.74 -22.06
C GLN A 147 -5.29 -5.17 -22.63
N ASP A 148 -4.53 -5.96 -21.88
CA ASP A 148 -3.18 -6.43 -22.24
C ASP A 148 -2.23 -5.29 -22.67
N ILE A 149 -2.17 -4.23 -21.87
CA ILE A 149 -1.34 -3.05 -22.16
C ILE A 149 0.13 -3.46 -22.15
N SER A 150 0.78 -3.31 -23.30
CA SER A 150 2.21 -3.62 -23.51
C SER A 150 3.11 -2.41 -23.28
N GLU A 151 4.43 -2.63 -23.23
CA GLU A 151 5.40 -1.54 -23.11
C GLU A 151 5.34 -0.54 -24.27
N THR A 152 4.96 -1.00 -25.47
CA THR A 152 4.79 -0.13 -26.65
C THR A 152 3.55 0.74 -26.56
N ASP A 153 2.51 0.28 -25.86
CA ASP A 153 1.27 1.05 -25.69
C ASP A 153 1.45 2.21 -24.73
N LEU A 154 2.45 2.16 -23.84
CA LEU A 154 2.68 3.18 -22.82
C LEU A 154 2.73 4.59 -23.42
N ALA A 155 3.43 4.75 -24.55
CA ALA A 155 3.61 6.05 -25.22
C ALA A 155 2.31 6.64 -25.79
N GLY A 156 1.22 5.87 -25.87
CA GLY A 156 -0.04 6.33 -26.47
C GLY A 156 -0.73 7.43 -25.66
N ARG A 157 -0.95 7.19 -24.36
CA ARG A 157 -1.64 8.11 -23.42
C ARG A 157 -1.05 8.03 -22.01
N TYR A 158 0.23 8.38 -21.89
CA TYR A 158 0.92 8.53 -20.60
C TYR A 158 0.76 9.97 -20.08
N GLU A 159 -0.16 10.21 -19.15
CA GLU A 159 -0.59 11.57 -18.77
C GLU A 159 -0.26 11.95 -17.32
N THR A 160 0.20 11.00 -16.51
CA THR A 160 0.58 11.25 -15.12
C THR A 160 1.75 12.22 -15.01
N ALA A 161 1.68 13.11 -14.02
CA ALA A 161 2.77 14.03 -13.68
C ALA A 161 3.86 13.38 -12.80
N CYS A 162 3.62 12.16 -12.29
CA CYS A 162 4.55 11.49 -11.40
C CYS A 162 4.50 9.97 -11.61
N ASP A 163 3.62 9.27 -10.88
CA ASP A 163 3.58 7.82 -10.84
C ASP A 163 2.50 7.26 -11.78
N PRO A 164 2.77 6.10 -12.44
CA PRO A 164 1.83 5.45 -13.36
C PRO A 164 0.59 4.95 -12.60
N ARG A 165 -0.60 5.39 -13.03
CA ARG A 165 -1.88 5.09 -12.38
C ARG A 165 -2.56 3.90 -13.06
N LEU A 166 -3.43 3.20 -12.33
CA LEU A 166 -4.39 2.31 -12.97
C LEU A 166 -5.38 3.15 -13.76
N ASN A 167 -5.64 2.74 -15.00
CA ASN A 167 -6.71 3.33 -15.78
C ASN A 167 -8.09 2.88 -15.26
N THR A 168 -9.16 3.36 -15.87
CA THR A 168 -10.54 3.04 -15.43
C THR A 168 -10.85 1.54 -15.44
N GLN A 169 -10.44 0.81 -16.48
CA GLN A 169 -10.76 -0.62 -16.60
C GLN A 169 -9.96 -1.43 -15.59
N GLN A 170 -8.65 -1.20 -15.50
CA GLN A 170 -7.78 -1.84 -14.51
C GLN A 170 -8.25 -1.56 -13.07
N SER A 171 -8.74 -0.35 -12.80
CA SER A 171 -9.26 0.02 -11.47
C SER A 171 -10.52 -0.78 -11.09
N LEU A 172 -11.45 -0.94 -12.03
CA LEU A 172 -12.66 -1.74 -11.83
C LEU A 172 -12.30 -3.24 -11.72
N GLU A 173 -11.42 -3.73 -12.58
CA GLU A 173 -10.92 -5.10 -12.55
C GLU A 173 -10.29 -5.44 -11.20
N LEU A 174 -9.40 -4.58 -10.68
CA LEU A 174 -8.81 -4.74 -9.36
C LEU A 174 -9.89 -4.76 -8.27
N ALA A 175 -10.91 -3.92 -8.35
CA ALA A 175 -12.00 -3.91 -7.37
C ALA A 175 -12.77 -5.24 -7.34
N PHE A 176 -13.05 -5.85 -8.49
CA PHE A 176 -13.67 -7.18 -8.55
C PHE A 176 -12.77 -8.27 -7.99
N LEU A 177 -11.47 -8.27 -8.32
CA LEU A 177 -10.52 -9.26 -7.79
C LEU A 177 -10.39 -9.14 -6.27
N VAL A 178 -10.29 -7.92 -5.72
CA VAL A 178 -10.25 -7.70 -4.27
C VAL A 178 -11.58 -8.06 -3.60
N ALA A 179 -12.71 -7.89 -4.28
CA ALA A 179 -14.00 -8.34 -3.77
C ALA A 179 -14.06 -9.88 -3.63
N GLU A 180 -13.46 -10.64 -4.54
CA GLU A 180 -13.30 -12.09 -4.38
C GLU A 180 -12.36 -12.42 -3.21
N MET A 181 -11.24 -11.70 -3.06
CA MET A 181 -10.34 -11.89 -1.90
C MET A 181 -11.01 -11.63 -0.54
N LEU A 182 -12.02 -10.77 -0.49
CA LEU A 182 -12.81 -10.49 0.72
C LEU A 182 -13.86 -11.58 1.03
N ARG A 183 -14.25 -12.38 0.04
CA ARG A 183 -15.26 -13.44 0.19
C ARG A 183 -14.67 -14.75 0.69
N ASP A 184 -13.39 -14.97 0.41
CA ASP A 184 -12.58 -16.11 0.88
C ASP A 184 -12.22 -15.99 2.38
#